data_AF-A0A1L9VPS8-F1
#
_entry.id   AF-A0A1L9VPS8-F1
#
_cell.length_a   1.000
_cell.length_b   1.000
_cell.length_c   1.000
_cell.angle_alpha   90.00
_cell.angle_beta   90.00
_cell.angle_gamma   90.00
#
_symmetry.space_group_name_H-M   'P 1'
#
loop_
_entity.id
_entity.type
_entity.pdbx_description
1 polymer ?
#
loop_
_entity_poly.entity_id
_entity_poly.type
_entity_poly.pdbx_seq_one_letter_code
_entity_poly.pdbx_strand_id
1 'polypeptide(L)'
;MASGTGSTSIRPGNWLLVGYWLIVELGVVPGAMGPGCCSQPIVGSRHALKGDYLETGLVFPMKHPLFGVMFQEESNCHFQNIHLCKEFFGEGFFKTTFWIVWSTTFGFQPCHSVAEFRRCLHRFYNDFDELKHCSILDRTRFNHHESIVVPITHVLQHEGVGFRFHTKVTDIVTDPTYDHRHVSTIRYIENGPEKIIEVGQNDIVIVSLGSVMSGSTRILRRWNQWAQKTTSTRTGYYGWNWRQKMPNSEFGNAYNFCMRMSESRLESFTVTLRNPTFFNRFIDLTDDEPYTGALVTLKDSNWLFSLSIPHQPLFPNQPEHVQVF
;
A
#
# COMPACT_ATOMS: atom_id res chain seq x y z
N MET A 1 -30.78 42.86 -7.44
CA MET A 1 -29.51 43.57 -7.13
C MET A 1 -29.07 43.06 -5.76
N ALA A 2 -27.96 42.36 -5.54
CA ALA A 2 -26.82 41.99 -6.36
C ALA A 2 -26.46 40.51 -6.10
N SER A 3 -26.05 39.84 -7.16
CA SER A 3 -25.47 38.49 -7.21
C SER A 3 -24.02 38.54 -6.72
N GLY A 4 -23.69 37.76 -5.69
CA GLY A 4 -22.32 37.50 -5.26
C GLY A 4 -21.94 36.06 -5.56
N THR A 5 -21.51 35.76 -6.78
CA THR A 5 -20.80 34.52 -7.12
C THR A 5 -19.40 34.62 -6.55
N GLY A 6 -19.16 34.03 -5.38
CA GLY A 6 -17.83 33.93 -4.80
C GLY A 6 -16.97 32.94 -5.59
N SER A 7 -16.32 33.40 -6.66
CA SER A 7 -15.23 32.65 -7.28
C SER A 7 -14.05 32.67 -6.32
N THR A 8 -13.60 31.49 -5.89
CA THR A 8 -12.44 31.37 -5.01
C THR A 8 -11.22 31.16 -5.90
N SER A 9 -10.66 32.26 -6.42
CA SER A 9 -9.37 32.25 -7.10
C SER A 9 -8.28 31.84 -6.12
N ILE A 10 -7.48 30.83 -6.48
CA ILE A 10 -6.25 30.48 -5.77
C ILE A 10 -5.26 31.62 -6.03
N ARG A 11 -4.77 32.29 -4.98
CA ARG A 11 -3.77 33.34 -5.14
C ARG A 11 -2.47 32.73 -5.70
N PRO A 12 -1.73 33.44 -6.57
CA PRO A 12 -0.44 32.97 -7.08
C PRO A 12 0.50 32.63 -5.91
N GLY A 13 1.04 31.42 -5.90
CA GLY A 13 1.96 30.93 -4.85
C GLY A 13 1.32 30.05 -3.76
N ASN A 14 0.01 29.84 -3.78
CA ASN A 14 -0.66 28.95 -2.82
C ASN A 14 -0.83 27.53 -3.39
N TRP A 15 -0.19 26.55 -2.75
CA TRP A 15 -0.38 25.14 -3.03
C TRP A 15 -1.70 24.65 -2.44
N LEU A 16 -2.54 24.00 -3.26
CA LEU A 16 -3.78 23.36 -2.82
C LEU A 16 -3.66 21.85 -3.01
N LEU A 17 -3.57 21.11 -1.91
CA LEU A 17 -3.64 19.65 -1.93
C LEU A 17 -5.08 19.21 -1.73
N VAL A 18 -5.68 18.61 -2.76
CA VAL A 18 -7.03 18.03 -2.67
C VAL A 18 -6.89 16.52 -2.60
N GLY A 19 -7.04 15.95 -1.41
CA GLY A 19 -6.88 14.53 -1.16
C GLY A 19 -7.93 13.99 -0.20
N TYR A 20 -8.45 12.80 -0.51
CA TYR A 20 -9.17 12.01 0.48
C TYR A 20 -8.17 11.34 1.38
N TRP A 21 -8.01 11.88 2.58
CA TRP A 21 -7.06 11.41 3.60
C TRP A 21 -5.62 11.47 3.09
N LEU A 22 -4.79 12.30 3.72
CA LEU A 22 -3.34 12.10 3.61
C LEU A 22 -3.02 10.82 4.40
N ILE A 23 -3.26 9.66 3.80
CA ILE A 23 -2.63 8.42 4.23
C ILE A 23 -1.51 8.24 3.22
N VAL A 24 -0.28 8.51 3.66
CA VAL A 24 0.91 8.02 2.96
C VAL A 24 0.90 6.51 3.17
N GLU A 25 0.14 5.81 2.33
CA GLU A 25 0.25 4.37 2.16
C GLU A 25 1.16 4.14 0.96
N LEU A 26 2.46 4.14 1.27
CA LEU A 26 3.42 3.40 0.47
C LEU A 26 3.25 1.94 0.91
N GLY A 27 2.48 1.15 0.15
CA GLY A 27 2.77 -0.28 0.11
C GLY A 27 4.25 -0.37 -0.30
N VAL A 28 5.12 -0.82 0.62
CA VAL A 28 6.59 -0.85 0.52
C VAL A 28 7.11 -0.32 -0.82
N VAL A 29 7.30 0.99 -0.92
CA VAL A 29 8.09 1.62 -1.98
C VAL A 29 9.37 2.11 -1.30
N PRO A 30 10.48 1.37 -1.35
CA PRO A 30 11.74 1.80 -0.78
C PRO A 30 12.43 2.73 -1.78
N GLY A 31 12.14 4.01 -1.62
CA GLY A 31 12.77 5.11 -2.34
C GLY A 31 13.17 6.22 -1.38
N ALA A 32 14.34 6.08 -0.76
CA ALA A 32 15.29 7.17 -0.47
C ALA A 32 16.44 6.61 0.40
N MET A 33 17.49 6.08 -0.22
CA MET A 33 18.80 5.97 0.44
C MET A 33 19.73 7.00 -0.19
N GLY A 34 20.03 8.06 0.56
CA GLY A 34 21.26 8.83 0.39
C GLY A 34 22.38 8.15 1.19
N PRO A 35 23.66 8.32 0.78
CA PRO A 35 24.75 7.63 1.43
C PRO A 35 25.12 8.32 2.75
N GLY A 36 25.16 7.54 3.83
CA GLY A 36 25.95 7.88 5.01
C GLY A 36 25.13 8.17 6.27
N CYS A 37 24.98 7.15 7.11
CA CYS A 37 25.33 7.27 8.52
C CYS A 37 25.57 5.87 9.09
N CYS A 38 26.81 5.63 9.53
CA CYS A 38 27.20 4.45 10.26
C CYS A 38 26.37 4.34 11.55
N SER A 39 25.59 3.27 11.70
CA SER A 39 25.07 2.84 13.01
C SER A 39 25.65 1.45 13.31
N GLN A 40 26.16 1.30 14.53
CA GLN A 40 26.94 0.16 14.98
C GLN A 40 26.07 -1.12 15.07
N PRO A 41 26.64 -2.32 14.87
CA PRO A 41 25.88 -3.55 14.93
C PRO A 41 25.58 -3.91 16.39
N ILE A 42 24.28 -3.92 16.74
CA ILE A 42 23.80 -4.55 17.96
C ILE A 42 23.84 -6.06 17.74
N VAL A 43 24.78 -6.72 18.41
CA VAL A 43 24.93 -8.18 18.41
C VAL A 43 23.86 -8.78 19.32
N GLY A 44 22.70 -9.12 18.75
CA GLY A 44 21.69 -9.97 19.37
C GLY A 44 21.87 -11.42 18.92
N SER A 45 21.93 -12.35 19.87
CA SER A 45 22.10 -13.79 19.63
C SER A 45 21.01 -14.35 18.71
N ARG A 46 21.45 -14.99 17.62
CA ARG A 46 20.62 -15.46 16.51
C ARG A 46 20.22 -16.91 16.68
N HIS A 47 18.98 -17.18 17.10
CA HIS A 47 18.31 -18.46 16.86
C HIS A 47 16.82 -18.19 16.62
N ALA A 48 16.47 -17.73 15.42
CA ALA A 48 15.07 -17.77 14.98
C ALA A 48 14.65 -19.23 14.79
N LEU A 49 13.41 -19.55 15.14
CA LEU A 49 12.72 -20.82 14.89
C LEU A 49 13.35 -21.68 13.78
N LYS A 50 13.74 -22.91 14.13
CA LYS A 50 14.06 -24.02 13.21
C LYS A 50 12.86 -24.40 12.33
N GLY A 51 12.44 -23.52 11.44
CA GLY A 51 11.78 -23.90 10.20
C GLY A 51 12.83 -24.05 9.12
N ASP A 52 12.67 -25.01 8.21
CA ASP A 52 13.52 -25.15 7.01
C ASP A 52 13.31 -23.96 6.04
N TYR A 53 13.60 -22.74 6.48
CA TYR A 53 13.64 -21.53 5.65
C TYR A 53 14.96 -21.42 4.88
N LEU A 54 15.94 -22.28 5.21
CA LEU A 54 17.23 -22.35 4.54
C LEU A 54 17.09 -22.78 3.08
N GLU A 55 16.13 -23.65 2.78
CA GLU A 55 15.86 -24.10 1.42
C GLU A 55 14.68 -23.35 0.81
N THR A 56 14.92 -22.72 -0.34
CA THR A 56 13.90 -21.97 -1.09
C THR A 56 12.77 -22.86 -1.62
N GLY A 57 12.93 -24.18 -1.57
CA GLY A 57 12.03 -25.15 -2.19
C GLY A 57 12.05 -25.11 -3.72
N LEU A 58 12.92 -24.30 -4.33
CA LEU A 58 13.06 -24.20 -5.77
C LEU A 58 13.86 -25.37 -6.33
N VAL A 59 13.17 -26.27 -7.02
CA VAL A 59 13.81 -27.33 -7.81
C VAL A 59 14.22 -26.81 -9.20
N PHE A 60 15.17 -27.49 -9.87
CA PHE A 60 15.68 -27.09 -11.18
C PHE A 60 14.61 -26.68 -12.22
N PRO A 61 13.49 -27.41 -12.42
CA PRO A 61 12.45 -27.01 -13.37
C PRO A 61 11.70 -25.73 -12.99
N MET A 62 11.78 -25.28 -11.73
CA MET A 62 11.19 -24.01 -11.26
C MET A 62 12.18 -22.85 -11.33
N LYS A 63 13.49 -23.12 -11.28
CA LYS A 63 14.54 -22.11 -11.41
C LYS A 63 14.59 -21.53 -12.83
N HIS A 64 14.42 -22.37 -13.85
CA HIS A 64 14.48 -21.93 -15.24
C HIS A 64 13.40 -20.88 -15.61
N PRO A 65 12.11 -21.06 -15.27
CA PRO A 65 11.10 -20.02 -15.42
C PRO A 65 11.44 -18.74 -14.63
N LEU A 66 11.90 -18.87 -13.38
CA LEU A 66 12.24 -17.72 -12.53
C LEU A 66 13.36 -16.86 -13.15
N PHE A 67 14.43 -17.49 -13.62
CA PHE A 67 15.48 -16.80 -14.35
C PHE A 67 14.98 -16.24 -15.68
N GLY A 68 14.07 -16.96 -16.36
CA GLY A 68 13.37 -16.47 -17.55
C GLY A 68 12.71 -15.10 -17.30
N VAL A 69 11.92 -14.98 -16.24
CA VAL A 69 11.31 -13.70 -15.85
C VAL A 69 12.35 -12.63 -15.57
N MET A 70 13.43 -12.96 -14.85
CA MET A 70 14.47 -11.98 -14.51
C MET A 70 15.21 -11.45 -15.75
N PHE A 71 15.61 -12.31 -16.69
CA PHE A 71 16.44 -11.90 -17.83
C PHE A 71 15.65 -11.39 -19.04
N GLN A 72 14.32 -11.52 -19.03
CA GLN A 72 13.47 -11.02 -20.11
C GLN A 72 13.43 -9.50 -20.11
N GLU A 73 13.44 -8.87 -21.29
CA GLU A 73 13.17 -7.43 -21.40
C GLU A 73 11.72 -7.13 -21.03
N GLU A 74 11.46 -5.96 -20.45
CA GLU A 74 10.12 -5.58 -19.99
C GLU A 74 9.14 -5.38 -21.16
N SER A 75 9.62 -4.81 -22.28
CA SER A 75 8.92 -4.77 -23.57
C SER A 75 8.52 -6.17 -24.05
N ASN A 76 9.35 -7.17 -23.74
CA ASN A 76 9.11 -8.57 -24.08
C ASN A 76 8.34 -9.33 -22.99
N CYS A 77 8.07 -8.77 -21.81
CA CYS A 77 7.15 -9.39 -20.84
C CYS A 77 5.69 -9.34 -21.33
N HIS A 78 5.42 -8.58 -22.38
CA HIS A 78 4.18 -8.64 -23.16
C HIS A 78 4.19 -9.73 -24.25
N PHE A 79 5.27 -10.49 -24.45
CA PHE A 79 5.26 -11.64 -25.36
C PHE A 79 4.43 -12.79 -24.77
N GLN A 80 3.57 -13.36 -25.62
CA GLN A 80 2.68 -14.51 -25.42
C GLN A 80 1.33 -14.25 -24.71
N ASN A 81 0.85 -13.01 -24.56
CA ASN A 81 -0.41 -12.70 -23.86
C ASN A 81 -0.45 -13.22 -22.40
N ILE A 82 0.72 -13.56 -21.84
CA ILE A 82 0.85 -14.02 -20.45
C ILE A 82 1.01 -12.78 -19.60
N HIS A 83 -0.01 -12.47 -18.82
CA HIS A 83 -0.04 -11.28 -17.98
C HIS A 83 0.05 -11.63 -16.50
N LEU A 84 -0.25 -12.88 -16.13
CA LEU A 84 -0.43 -13.29 -14.75
C LEU A 84 0.64 -14.29 -14.31
N CYS A 85 1.04 -14.26 -13.04
CA CYS A 85 2.03 -15.19 -12.50
C CYS A 85 1.61 -16.66 -12.71
N LYS A 86 0.32 -16.99 -12.55
CA LYS A 86 -0.24 -18.34 -12.72
C LYS A 86 -0.22 -18.87 -14.16
N GLU A 87 -0.11 -17.98 -15.14
CA GLU A 87 0.02 -18.35 -16.55
C GLU A 87 1.47 -18.66 -16.91
N PHE A 88 2.42 -18.12 -16.14
CA PHE A 88 3.86 -18.28 -16.36
C PHE A 88 4.47 -19.42 -15.52
N PHE A 89 4.03 -19.59 -14.27
CA PHE A 89 4.56 -20.59 -13.34
C PHE A 89 3.58 -21.75 -13.13
N GLY A 90 4.10 -22.98 -13.06
CA GLY A 90 3.30 -24.16 -12.72
C GLY A 90 2.89 -24.19 -11.23
N GLU A 91 1.85 -24.95 -10.89
CA GLU A 91 1.27 -25.01 -9.54
C GLU A 91 2.28 -25.31 -8.42
N GLY A 92 3.29 -26.13 -8.70
CA GLY A 92 4.33 -26.47 -7.74
C GLY A 92 5.15 -25.27 -7.27
N PHE A 93 5.32 -24.24 -8.11
CA PHE A 93 6.04 -23.02 -7.76
C PHE A 93 5.35 -22.27 -6.61
N PHE A 94 4.02 -22.19 -6.64
CA PHE A 94 3.23 -21.48 -5.63
C PHE A 94 3.18 -22.18 -4.26
N LYS A 95 3.75 -23.38 -4.16
CA LYS A 95 3.89 -24.14 -2.91
C LYS A 95 5.30 -24.04 -2.33
N THR A 96 6.23 -23.37 -3.01
CA THR A 96 7.62 -23.23 -2.57
C THR A 96 7.74 -22.25 -1.41
N THR A 97 8.72 -22.46 -0.53
CA THR A 97 9.09 -21.49 0.51
C THR A 97 9.41 -20.13 -0.10
N PHE A 98 10.05 -20.11 -1.27
CA PHE A 98 10.31 -18.89 -2.03
C PHE A 98 9.04 -18.09 -2.31
N TRP A 99 8.04 -18.72 -2.95
CA TRP A 99 6.80 -18.03 -3.28
C TRP A 99 6.06 -17.62 -2.01
N ILE A 100 6.00 -18.46 -0.98
CA ILE A 100 5.29 -18.15 0.26
C ILE A 100 5.90 -16.89 0.91
N VAL A 101 7.22 -16.86 1.12
CA VAL A 101 7.91 -15.69 1.70
C VAL A 101 7.70 -14.45 0.83
N TRP A 102 7.86 -14.58 -0.49
CA TRP A 102 7.73 -13.44 -1.41
C TRP A 102 6.30 -12.89 -1.44
N SER A 103 5.32 -13.78 -1.58
CA SER A 103 3.91 -13.41 -1.70
C SER A 103 3.35 -12.80 -0.43
N THR A 104 3.71 -13.29 0.76
CA THR A 104 3.24 -12.70 2.03
C THR A 104 3.97 -11.42 2.40
N THR A 105 5.23 -11.26 1.96
CA THR A 105 5.98 -10.01 2.17
C THR A 105 5.45 -8.87 1.29
N PHE A 106 5.23 -9.14 0.00
CA PHE A 106 4.89 -8.11 -0.99
C PHE A 106 3.40 -8.10 -1.38
N GLY A 107 2.58 -9.01 -0.85
CA GLY A 107 1.14 -9.07 -1.12
C GLY A 107 0.76 -9.64 -2.50
N PHE A 108 1.62 -10.48 -3.10
CA PHE A 108 1.34 -11.08 -4.41
C PHE A 108 0.33 -12.22 -4.32
N GLN A 109 -0.51 -12.34 -5.34
CA GLN A 109 -1.34 -13.50 -5.62
C GLN A 109 -0.96 -14.10 -6.99
N PRO A 110 -1.23 -15.40 -7.24
CA PRO A 110 -0.94 -16.01 -8.53
C PRO A 110 -1.65 -15.31 -9.71
N CYS A 111 -2.76 -14.61 -9.47
CA CYS A 111 -3.47 -13.82 -10.49
C CYS A 111 -2.90 -12.41 -10.71
N HIS A 112 -1.81 -12.03 -10.06
CA HIS A 112 -1.19 -10.71 -10.23
C HIS A 112 -0.19 -10.67 -11.38
N SER A 113 0.16 -9.43 -11.77
CA SER A 113 1.02 -9.12 -12.90
C SER A 113 2.40 -9.77 -12.79
N VAL A 114 2.78 -10.56 -13.80
CA VAL A 114 4.14 -11.12 -13.91
C VAL A 114 5.19 -10.02 -14.13
N ALA A 115 4.80 -8.90 -14.77
CA ALA A 115 5.69 -7.74 -14.96
C ALA A 115 6.02 -7.05 -13.62
N GLU A 116 5.04 -6.90 -12.72
CA GLU A 116 5.31 -6.37 -11.37
C GLU A 116 6.15 -7.33 -10.54
N PHE A 117 5.86 -8.63 -10.65
CA PHE A 117 6.67 -9.67 -10.00
C PHE A 117 8.14 -9.58 -10.45
N ARG A 118 8.38 -9.44 -11.76
CA ARG A 118 9.72 -9.19 -12.32
C ARG A 118 10.38 -7.95 -11.75
N ARG A 119 9.69 -6.80 -11.72
CA ARG A 119 10.24 -5.56 -11.17
C ARG A 119 10.62 -5.72 -9.71
N CYS A 120 9.80 -6.40 -8.92
CA CYS A 120 10.10 -6.72 -7.53
C CYS A 120 11.34 -7.61 -7.42
N LEU A 121 11.47 -8.64 -8.27
CA LEU A 121 12.67 -9.49 -8.29
C LEU A 121 13.92 -8.65 -8.59
N HIS A 122 13.93 -7.84 -9.64
CA HIS A 122 15.07 -6.97 -9.94
C HIS A 122 15.44 -6.04 -8.79
N ARG A 123 14.45 -5.56 -8.04
CA ARG A 123 14.66 -4.62 -6.94
C ARG A 123 15.16 -5.26 -5.65
N PHE A 124 14.71 -6.48 -5.34
CA PHE A 124 14.86 -7.09 -4.00
C PHE A 124 15.47 -8.50 -4.02
N TYR A 125 15.84 -9.04 -5.17
CA TYR A 125 16.37 -10.41 -5.22
C TYR A 125 17.66 -10.56 -4.42
N ASN A 126 18.55 -9.55 -4.44
CA ASN A 126 19.79 -9.57 -3.65
C ASN A 126 19.52 -9.59 -2.14
N ASP A 127 18.37 -9.08 -1.74
CA ASP A 127 17.92 -8.92 -0.36
C ASP A 127 17.17 -10.18 0.14
N PHE A 128 16.98 -11.18 -0.72
CA PHE A 128 16.10 -12.32 -0.44
C PHE A 128 16.50 -13.15 0.78
N ASP A 129 17.81 -13.36 1.00
CA ASP A 129 18.27 -14.13 2.17
C ASP A 129 17.98 -13.41 3.49
N GLU A 130 17.93 -12.09 3.48
CA GLU A 130 17.55 -11.29 4.62
C GLU A 130 16.01 -11.13 4.72
N LEU A 131 15.27 -11.20 3.60
CA LEU A 131 13.80 -11.27 3.61
C LEU A 131 13.29 -12.50 4.38
N LYS A 132 14.02 -13.63 4.30
CA LYS A 132 13.73 -14.83 5.12
C LYS A 132 13.79 -14.54 6.62
N HIS A 133 14.60 -13.57 7.02
CA HIS A 133 14.83 -13.19 8.41
C HIS A 133 14.10 -11.89 8.80
N CYS A 134 13.33 -11.29 7.87
CA CYS A 134 12.63 -10.01 8.03
C CYS A 134 13.52 -8.83 8.53
N SER A 135 14.85 -8.94 8.41
CA SER A 135 15.81 -8.02 9.03
C SER A 135 16.04 -6.71 8.25
N ILE A 136 15.56 -6.61 7.01
CA ILE A 136 15.77 -5.44 6.12
C ILE A 136 14.75 -4.33 6.33
N LEU A 137 13.60 -4.62 6.94
CA LEU A 137 12.52 -3.65 6.97
C LEU A 137 12.85 -2.58 8.01
N ASP A 138 13.42 -1.47 7.55
CA ASP A 138 13.58 -0.26 8.35
C ASP A 138 12.21 0.13 8.91
N ARG A 139 12.09 0.10 10.24
CA ARG A 139 10.83 0.42 10.92
C ARG A 139 10.90 1.80 11.50
N THR A 140 9.78 2.49 11.38
CA THR A 140 9.56 3.72 12.11
C THR A 140 9.15 3.40 13.56
N ARG A 141 9.39 4.34 14.47
CA ARG A 141 9.12 4.16 15.91
C ARG A 141 7.65 3.86 16.21
N PHE A 142 6.75 4.56 15.54
CA PHE A 142 5.31 4.36 15.58
C PHE A 142 4.80 3.97 14.20
N ASN A 143 3.50 3.71 14.04
CA ASN A 143 2.93 3.52 12.71
C ASN A 143 3.26 4.68 11.74
N HIS A 144 3.17 4.42 10.43
CA HIS A 144 3.55 5.38 9.39
C HIS A 144 2.76 6.70 9.43
N HIS A 145 1.50 6.69 9.90
CA HIS A 145 0.74 7.93 10.05
C HIS A 145 1.43 8.85 11.06
N GLU A 146 1.73 8.33 12.25
CA GLU A 146 2.36 9.09 13.33
C GLU A 146 3.81 9.46 13.01
N SER A 147 4.56 8.56 12.38
CA SER A 147 6.00 8.74 12.14
C SER A 147 6.33 9.52 10.86
N ILE A 148 5.45 9.55 9.86
CA ILE A 148 5.72 10.13 8.54
C ILE A 148 4.68 11.19 8.18
N VAL A 149 3.39 10.81 8.15
CA VAL A 149 2.30 11.70 7.70
C VAL A 149 2.20 12.92 8.61
N VAL A 150 2.18 12.71 9.92
CA VAL A 150 2.00 13.77 10.92
C VAL A 150 3.15 14.80 10.84
N PRO A 151 4.45 14.42 10.87
CA PRO A 151 5.54 15.38 10.69
C PRO A 151 5.46 16.18 9.38
N ILE A 152 5.23 15.52 8.25
CA ILE A 152 5.12 16.19 6.95
C ILE A 152 3.96 17.20 6.95
N THR A 153 2.81 16.81 7.51
CA THR A 153 1.63 17.69 7.60
C THR A 153 1.94 18.95 8.40
N HIS A 154 2.64 18.83 9.54
CA HIS A 154 3.02 19.99 10.35
C HIS A 154 3.96 20.94 9.60
N VAL A 155 4.95 20.41 8.86
CA VAL A 155 5.85 21.23 8.04
C VAL A 155 5.06 21.97 6.97
N LEU A 156 4.18 21.29 6.23
CA LEU A 156 3.37 21.93 5.18
C LEU A 156 2.42 22.99 5.73
N GLN A 157 1.83 22.76 6.91
CA GLN A 157 1.00 23.75 7.59
C GLN A 157 1.80 24.99 8.01
N HIS A 158 3.03 24.79 8.52
CA HIS A 158 3.92 25.88 8.88
C HIS A 158 4.33 26.72 7.66
N GLU A 159 4.55 26.07 6.51
CA GLU A 159 4.80 26.75 5.22
C GLU A 159 3.55 27.39 4.59
N GLY A 160 2.40 27.35 5.28
CA GLY A 160 1.17 28.01 4.84
C GLY A 160 0.34 27.25 3.78
N VAL A 161 0.59 25.95 3.59
CA VAL A 161 -0.19 25.12 2.65
C VAL A 161 -1.64 24.99 3.11
N GLY A 162 -2.57 25.22 2.19
CA GLY A 162 -4.01 25.11 2.46
C GLY A 162 -4.51 23.67 2.36
N PHE A 163 -5.04 23.13 3.47
CA PHE A 163 -5.68 21.81 3.49
C PHE A 163 -7.20 21.94 3.41
N ARG A 164 -7.83 21.20 2.48
CA ARG A 164 -9.30 21.12 2.34
C ARG A 164 -9.80 19.71 2.59
N PHE A 165 -10.40 19.50 3.76
CA PHE A 165 -11.02 18.24 4.14
C PHE A 165 -12.48 18.18 3.69
N HIS A 166 -13.07 16.98 3.73
CA HIS A 166 -14.48 16.74 3.35
C HIS A 166 -14.85 17.26 1.95
N THR A 167 -13.86 17.39 1.07
CA THR A 167 -13.98 17.86 -0.30
C THR A 167 -13.82 16.69 -1.25
N LYS A 168 -14.84 16.42 -2.05
CA LYS A 168 -14.84 15.37 -3.07
C LYS A 168 -14.54 15.94 -4.44
N VAL A 169 -13.41 15.62 -5.06
CA VAL A 169 -13.25 15.88 -6.50
C VAL A 169 -14.20 14.94 -7.27
N THR A 170 -15.06 15.52 -8.10
CA THR A 170 -16.03 14.80 -8.93
C THR A 170 -15.61 14.73 -10.38
N ASP A 171 -14.81 15.70 -10.83
CA ASP A 171 -14.33 15.77 -12.21
C ASP A 171 -13.07 16.65 -12.32
N ILE A 172 -12.24 16.34 -13.32
CA ILE A 172 -11.09 17.15 -13.70
C ILE A 172 -11.22 17.40 -15.20
N VAL A 173 -11.56 18.64 -15.56
CA VAL A 173 -11.82 19.05 -16.94
C VAL A 173 -10.51 19.48 -17.58
N THR A 174 -10.20 18.89 -18.73
CA THR A 174 -9.03 19.22 -19.53
C THR A 174 -9.42 20.00 -20.77
N ASP A 175 -8.52 20.89 -21.21
CA ASP A 175 -8.73 21.73 -22.37
C ASP A 175 -8.38 20.98 -23.68
N PRO A 176 -9.35 20.78 -24.59
CA PRO A 176 -9.11 20.10 -25.86
C PRO A 176 -8.16 20.87 -26.79
N THR A 177 -8.03 22.19 -26.64
CA THR A 177 -7.13 23.00 -27.49
C THR A 177 -5.66 22.67 -27.24
N TYR A 178 -5.34 22.10 -26.08
CA TYR A 178 -4.00 21.65 -25.69
C TYR A 178 -3.90 20.12 -25.63
N ASP A 179 -4.60 19.41 -26.51
CA ASP A 179 -4.59 17.93 -26.56
C ASP A 179 -4.95 17.28 -25.21
N HIS A 180 -5.84 17.94 -24.45
CA HIS A 180 -6.25 17.52 -23.11
C HIS A 180 -5.12 17.44 -22.06
N ARG A 181 -3.95 18.04 -22.32
CA ARG A 181 -2.80 18.06 -21.40
C ARG A 181 -2.85 19.19 -20.38
N HIS A 182 -3.73 20.17 -20.59
CA HIS A 182 -3.95 21.29 -19.68
C HIS A 182 -5.24 21.08 -18.88
N VAL A 183 -5.18 21.20 -17.56
CA VAL A 183 -6.38 21.18 -16.70
C VAL A 183 -6.93 22.60 -16.64
N SER A 184 -8.20 22.79 -17.00
CA SER A 184 -8.86 24.10 -16.96
C SER A 184 -9.77 24.25 -15.74
N THR A 185 -10.35 23.15 -15.24
CA THR A 185 -11.30 23.21 -14.12
C THR A 185 -11.29 21.94 -13.29
N ILE A 186 -11.33 22.10 -11.97
CA ILE A 186 -11.58 21.01 -11.02
C ILE A 186 -12.99 21.17 -10.47
N ARG A 187 -13.83 20.16 -10.65
CA ARG A 187 -15.17 20.10 -10.06
C ARG A 187 -15.12 19.33 -8.75
N TYR A 188 -15.78 19.84 -7.73
CA TYR A 188 -15.78 19.22 -6.43
C TYR A 188 -17.07 19.45 -5.65
N ILE A 189 -17.35 18.58 -4.69
CA ILE A 189 -18.46 18.73 -3.75
C ILE A 189 -17.89 18.91 -2.35
N GLU A 190 -18.29 19.98 -1.68
CA GLU A 190 -17.98 20.26 -0.28
C GLU A 190 -19.28 20.72 0.37
N ASN A 191 -19.92 19.82 1.12
CA ASN A 191 -21.18 20.05 1.84
C ASN A 191 -22.30 20.71 0.98
N GLY A 192 -22.81 19.99 -0.03
CA GLY A 192 -23.98 20.42 -0.79
C GLY A 192 -23.76 20.36 -2.31
N PRO A 193 -24.09 21.43 -3.07
CA PRO A 193 -23.98 21.41 -4.53
C PRO A 193 -22.53 21.36 -5.00
N GLU A 194 -22.35 20.94 -6.25
CA GLU A 194 -21.05 20.94 -6.92
C GLU A 194 -20.53 22.37 -7.10
N LYS A 195 -19.24 22.55 -6.83
CA LYS A 195 -18.47 23.78 -6.93
C LYS A 195 -17.33 23.56 -7.93
N ILE A 196 -16.74 24.66 -8.38
CA ILE A 196 -15.63 24.64 -9.34
C ILE A 196 -14.41 25.40 -8.80
N ILE A 197 -13.23 24.96 -9.23
CA ILE A 197 -11.96 25.69 -9.12
C ILE A 197 -11.46 25.87 -10.55
N GLU A 198 -11.31 27.13 -10.97
CA GLU A 198 -10.64 27.46 -12.23
C GLU A 198 -9.13 27.31 -12.03
N VAL A 199 -8.48 26.61 -12.97
CA VAL A 199 -7.05 26.34 -12.94
C VAL A 199 -6.40 27.25 -13.99
N GLY A 200 -5.54 28.15 -13.52
CA GLY A 200 -4.80 29.07 -14.38
C GLY A 200 -3.67 28.37 -15.14
N GLN A 201 -3.17 29.03 -16.18
CA GLN A 201 -2.15 28.45 -17.08
C GLN A 201 -0.83 28.09 -16.39
N ASN A 202 -0.52 28.76 -15.28
CA ASN A 202 0.71 28.55 -14.51
C ASN A 202 0.48 27.66 -13.27
N ASP A 203 -0.76 27.21 -13.04
CA ASP A 203 -1.09 26.38 -11.90
C ASP A 203 -0.71 24.92 -12.17
N ILE A 204 -0.22 24.24 -11.15
CA ILE A 204 0.18 22.82 -11.24
C ILE A 204 -0.86 21.98 -10.51
N VAL A 205 -1.44 21.01 -11.23
CA VAL A 205 -2.40 20.05 -10.66
C VAL A 205 -1.72 18.69 -10.54
N ILE A 206 -1.54 18.23 -9.30
CA ILE A 206 -1.00 16.90 -8.99
C ILE A 206 -2.17 16.00 -8.59
N VAL A 207 -2.30 14.86 -9.27
CA VAL A 207 -3.45 13.96 -9.08
C VAL A 207 -3.00 12.55 -8.73
N SER A 208 -3.53 12.01 -7.64
CA SER A 208 -3.42 10.58 -7.32
C SER A 208 -4.51 9.79 -8.05
N LEU A 209 -4.11 8.95 -9.03
CA LEU A 209 -5.01 8.29 -9.99
C LEU A 209 -5.85 7.13 -9.46
N GLY A 210 -5.72 6.81 -8.17
CA GLY A 210 -6.37 5.68 -7.51
C GLY A 210 -5.88 5.53 -6.08
N SER A 211 -6.54 4.65 -5.32
CA SER A 211 -6.14 4.29 -3.95
C SER A 211 -6.45 2.83 -3.68
N VAL A 212 -5.50 2.12 -3.08
CA VAL A 212 -5.63 0.73 -2.64
C VAL A 212 -6.61 0.58 -1.47
N MET A 213 -6.84 1.65 -0.70
CA MET A 213 -7.83 1.68 0.39
C MET A 213 -9.24 2.07 -0.07
N SER A 214 -9.43 2.38 -1.35
CA SER A 214 -10.74 2.79 -1.86
C SER A 214 -11.77 1.69 -1.65
N GLY A 215 -12.90 2.03 -1.04
CA GLY A 215 -13.96 1.06 -0.73
C GLY A 215 -13.67 0.19 0.50
N SER A 216 -12.59 0.48 1.25
CA SER A 216 -12.35 -0.17 2.54
C SER A 216 -13.51 0.08 3.51
N THR A 217 -13.86 -0.97 4.25
CA THR A 217 -14.85 -0.90 5.33
C THR A 217 -14.20 -1.40 6.59
N ARG A 218 -14.22 -0.58 7.64
CA ARG A 218 -13.69 -0.94 8.94
C ARG A 218 -14.81 -1.27 9.89
N ILE A 219 -14.70 -2.39 10.59
CA ILE A 219 -15.63 -2.78 11.63
C ILE A 219 -14.86 -2.89 12.95
N LEU A 220 -15.30 -2.14 13.95
CA LEU A 220 -14.76 -2.28 15.31
C LEU A 220 -15.64 -3.26 16.08
N ARG A 221 -15.04 -4.32 16.62
CA ARG A 221 -15.74 -5.31 17.44
C ARG A 221 -14.96 -5.60 18.71
N ARG A 222 -15.70 -5.87 19.79
CA ARG A 222 -15.16 -6.54 20.96
C ARG A 222 -15.32 -8.04 20.78
N TRP A 223 -14.41 -8.83 21.35
CA TRP A 223 -14.36 -10.28 21.24
C TRP A 223 -15.70 -10.99 21.49
N ASN A 224 -16.57 -10.42 22.33
CA ASN A 224 -17.86 -10.98 22.72
C ASN A 224 -19.08 -10.54 21.87
N GLN A 225 -18.87 -9.86 20.74
CA GLN A 225 -19.95 -9.46 19.85
C GLN A 225 -19.99 -10.35 18.61
N TRP A 226 -21.02 -11.20 18.49
CA TRP A 226 -21.21 -12.10 17.34
C TRP A 226 -21.21 -11.34 16.00
N ALA A 227 -20.63 -11.99 14.99
CA ALA A 227 -20.56 -11.45 13.64
C ALA A 227 -21.96 -11.36 13.02
N GLN A 228 -22.51 -10.14 12.93
CA GLN A 228 -23.55 -9.89 11.94
C GLN A 228 -22.90 -9.91 10.56
N LYS A 229 -23.42 -10.76 9.66
CA LYS A 229 -23.02 -10.84 8.26
C LYS A 229 -23.24 -9.47 7.64
N THR A 230 -22.17 -8.67 7.57
CA THR A 230 -22.28 -7.31 7.06
C THR A 230 -22.08 -7.40 5.56
N THR A 231 -23.17 -7.49 4.81
CA THR A 231 -23.12 -7.30 3.35
C THR A 231 -22.88 -5.83 3.11
N SER A 232 -21.62 -5.37 3.13
CA SER A 232 -21.32 -4.00 2.73
C SER A 232 -21.56 -3.90 1.22
N THR A 233 -22.77 -3.49 0.84
CA THR A 233 -23.15 -3.17 -0.55
C THR A 233 -22.55 -1.85 -1.03
N ARG A 234 -21.71 -1.16 -0.22
CA ARG A 234 -20.96 0.01 -0.67
C ARG A 234 -19.74 -0.41 -1.51
N THR A 235 -20.02 -0.98 -2.67
CA THR A 235 -19.08 -1.11 -3.80
C THR A 235 -18.92 0.26 -4.44
N GLY A 236 -18.29 1.19 -3.73
CA GLY A 236 -18.13 2.55 -4.22
C GLY A 236 -16.74 2.75 -4.79
N TYR A 237 -16.67 2.88 -6.11
CA TYR A 237 -15.51 3.29 -6.91
C TYR A 237 -15.08 4.75 -6.65
N TYR A 238 -15.17 5.21 -5.40
CA TYR A 238 -15.21 6.63 -5.05
C TYR A 238 -13.91 7.39 -5.39
N GLY A 239 -12.80 6.69 -5.65
CA GLY A 239 -11.54 7.28 -6.12
C GLY A 239 -11.32 7.28 -7.64
N TRP A 240 -12.16 6.60 -8.43
CA TRP A 240 -11.91 6.37 -9.87
C TRP A 240 -12.92 7.05 -10.80
N ASN A 241 -14.00 7.59 -10.27
CA ASN A 241 -15.12 8.13 -11.06
C ASN A 241 -14.75 9.29 -11.99
N TRP A 242 -13.80 10.13 -11.60
CA TRP A 242 -13.34 11.25 -12.44
C TRP A 242 -12.49 10.73 -13.62
N ARG A 243 -11.73 9.65 -13.42
CA ARG A 243 -10.85 9.08 -14.45
C ARG A 243 -11.65 8.45 -15.60
N GLN A 244 -12.85 7.93 -15.33
CA GLN A 244 -13.74 7.40 -16.37
C GLN A 244 -14.20 8.48 -17.38
N LYS A 245 -14.09 9.76 -17.02
CA LYS A 245 -14.52 10.89 -17.85
C LYS A 245 -13.37 11.54 -18.63
N MET A 246 -12.13 11.12 -18.39
CA MET A 246 -11.00 11.65 -19.13
C MET A 246 -10.96 11.06 -20.55
N PRO A 247 -10.90 11.90 -21.59
CA PRO A 247 -11.02 11.45 -22.97
C PRO A 247 -9.74 10.80 -23.53
N ASN A 248 -8.57 11.06 -22.92
CA ASN A 248 -7.28 10.66 -23.49
C ASN A 248 -6.82 9.28 -22.97
N SER A 249 -6.54 8.35 -23.89
CA SER A 249 -6.01 7.02 -23.60
C SER A 249 -4.58 7.03 -23.03
N GLU A 250 -3.83 8.13 -23.21
CA GLU A 250 -2.47 8.31 -22.67
C GLU A 250 -2.43 8.27 -21.14
N PHE A 251 -3.53 8.62 -20.45
CA PHE A 251 -3.61 8.54 -18.98
C PHE A 251 -3.84 7.12 -18.46
N GLY A 252 -3.86 6.11 -19.34
CA GLY A 252 -3.99 4.70 -19.02
C GLY A 252 -5.41 4.26 -18.62
N ASN A 253 -5.61 2.95 -18.53
CA ASN A 253 -6.93 2.36 -18.30
C ASN A 253 -7.14 1.99 -16.81
N ALA A 254 -8.06 2.70 -16.15
CA ALA A 254 -8.47 2.43 -14.77
C ALA A 254 -9.11 1.05 -14.56
N TYR A 255 -9.85 0.55 -15.56
CA TYR A 255 -10.63 -0.68 -15.45
C TYR A 255 -9.76 -1.92 -15.23
N ASN A 256 -8.48 -1.87 -15.65
CA ASN A 256 -7.51 -2.93 -15.38
C ASN A 256 -7.29 -3.18 -13.88
N PHE A 257 -7.55 -2.18 -13.03
CA PHE A 257 -7.30 -2.23 -11.59
C PHE A 257 -8.60 -2.27 -10.77
N CYS A 258 -9.59 -1.44 -11.10
CA CYS A 258 -10.74 -1.23 -10.23
C CYS A 258 -11.87 -2.25 -10.40
N MET A 259 -11.93 -3.01 -11.51
CA MET A 259 -13.03 -3.95 -11.77
C MET A 259 -12.78 -5.37 -11.25
N ARG A 260 -11.54 -5.70 -10.85
CA ARG A 260 -11.13 -7.07 -10.44
C ARG A 260 -11.11 -7.22 -8.92
N MET A 261 -12.21 -6.84 -8.25
CA MET A 261 -12.28 -6.77 -6.78
C MET A 261 -11.93 -8.09 -6.08
N SER A 262 -12.30 -9.23 -6.64
CA SER A 262 -11.96 -10.55 -6.05
C SER A 262 -10.46 -10.83 -6.03
N GLU A 263 -9.69 -10.16 -6.89
CA GLU A 263 -8.25 -10.37 -7.06
C GLU A 263 -7.41 -9.28 -6.39
N SER A 264 -8.02 -8.14 -6.06
CA SER A 264 -7.37 -7.00 -5.41
C SER A 264 -7.78 -6.76 -3.96
N ARG A 265 -8.77 -7.51 -3.46
CA ARG A 265 -9.24 -7.38 -2.07
C ARG A 265 -8.32 -8.15 -1.12
N LEU A 266 -7.89 -7.43 -0.08
CA LEU A 266 -7.25 -7.98 1.10
C LEU A 266 -8.13 -7.71 2.32
N GLU A 267 -8.13 -8.63 3.28
CA GLU A 267 -8.71 -8.42 4.60
C GLU A 267 -7.61 -8.41 5.64
N SER A 268 -7.63 -7.38 6.49
CA SER A 268 -6.72 -7.24 7.61
C SER A 268 -7.52 -6.95 8.88
N PHE A 269 -6.91 -7.25 10.01
CA PHE A 269 -7.46 -6.90 11.31
C PHE A 269 -6.33 -6.41 12.21
N THR A 270 -6.72 -5.63 13.21
CA THR A 270 -5.82 -5.15 14.25
C THR A 270 -6.40 -5.57 15.58
N VAL A 271 -5.61 -6.27 16.38
CA VAL A 271 -5.99 -6.77 17.69
C VAL A 271 -5.38 -5.87 18.74
N THR A 272 -6.22 -5.39 19.67
CA THR A 272 -5.77 -4.63 20.84
C THR A 272 -6.00 -5.47 22.09
N LEU A 273 -4.92 -5.88 22.73
CA LEU A 273 -4.95 -6.73 23.93
C LEU A 273 -4.51 -5.93 25.15
N ARG A 274 -5.10 -6.26 26.31
CA ARG A 274 -4.64 -5.81 27.64
C ARG A 274 -3.89 -6.88 28.42
N ASN A 275 -3.86 -8.10 27.89
CA ASN A 275 -3.27 -9.26 28.53
C ASN A 275 -2.03 -9.69 27.73
N PRO A 276 -0.85 -9.78 28.37
CA PRO A 276 0.39 -10.17 27.71
C PRO A 276 0.49 -11.65 27.33
N THR A 277 -0.47 -12.51 27.70
CA THR A 277 -0.41 -13.96 27.43
C THR A 277 -0.12 -14.29 25.96
N PHE A 278 -0.70 -13.54 25.01
CA PHE A 278 -0.43 -13.77 23.59
C PHE A 278 1.03 -13.48 23.23
N PHE A 279 1.54 -12.30 23.62
CA PHE A 279 2.91 -11.90 23.31
C PHE A 279 3.93 -12.80 24.01
N ASN A 280 3.71 -13.16 25.28
CA ASN A 280 4.61 -14.08 25.99
C ASN A 280 4.69 -15.43 25.26
N ARG A 281 3.54 -16.01 24.90
CA ARG A 281 3.51 -17.27 24.13
C ARG A 281 4.12 -17.11 22.74
N PHE A 282 3.95 -15.96 22.10
CA PHE A 282 4.55 -15.69 20.81
C PHE A 282 6.08 -15.74 20.91
N ILE A 283 6.67 -15.00 21.86
CA ILE A 283 8.11 -15.00 22.13
C ILE A 283 8.61 -16.42 22.45
N ASP A 284 7.92 -17.12 23.35
CA ASP A 284 8.28 -18.49 23.75
C ASP A 284 8.26 -19.46 22.55
N LEU A 285 7.41 -19.20 21.56
CA LEU A 285 7.31 -20.02 20.36
C LEU A 285 8.32 -19.60 19.29
N THR A 286 8.61 -18.31 19.15
CA THR A 286 9.41 -17.80 18.03
C THR A 286 10.89 -17.63 18.36
N ASP A 287 11.24 -17.62 19.65
CA ASP A 287 12.51 -17.09 20.17
C ASP A 287 12.81 -15.67 19.64
N ASP A 288 11.76 -14.99 19.18
CA ASP A 288 11.84 -13.70 18.55
C ASP A 288 11.27 -12.68 19.52
N GLU A 289 12.10 -11.71 19.91
CA GLU A 289 11.64 -10.67 20.81
C GLU A 289 10.55 -9.84 20.13
N PRO A 290 9.54 -9.31 20.86
CA PRO A 290 8.44 -8.52 20.29
C PRO A 290 8.87 -7.26 19.54
N TYR A 291 10.16 -6.95 19.58
CA TYR A 291 10.80 -5.73 19.15
C TYR A 291 11.46 -5.86 17.77
N THR A 292 11.60 -7.07 17.23
CA THR A 292 12.22 -7.31 15.92
C THR A 292 11.27 -7.07 14.75
N GLY A 293 9.96 -7.07 15.02
CA GLY A 293 8.98 -6.81 13.99
C GLY A 293 8.52 -8.04 13.22
N ALA A 294 8.61 -9.24 13.76
CA ALA A 294 8.29 -10.49 13.07
C ALA A 294 7.06 -10.42 12.13
N LEU A 295 7.25 -10.76 10.86
CA LEU A 295 6.17 -11.16 9.96
C LEU A 295 6.10 -12.69 9.97
N VAL A 296 5.13 -13.25 10.67
CA VAL A 296 4.96 -14.70 10.80
C VAL A 296 3.87 -15.18 9.87
N THR A 297 4.24 -16.04 8.92
CA THR A 297 3.30 -16.67 7.99
C THR A 297 2.93 -18.07 8.46
N LEU A 298 1.63 -18.35 8.62
CA LEU A 298 1.11 -19.70 8.84
C LEU A 298 0.91 -20.39 7.49
N LYS A 299 2.00 -20.95 6.94
CA LYS A 299 2.04 -21.51 5.58
C LYS A 299 0.99 -22.59 5.29
N ASP A 300 0.63 -23.39 6.30
CA ASP A 300 -0.32 -24.51 6.17
C ASP A 300 -1.76 -24.09 6.49
N SER A 301 -2.01 -22.80 6.72
CA SER A 301 -3.37 -22.29 6.94
C SER A 301 -4.13 -22.16 5.61
N ASN A 302 -5.43 -22.48 5.63
CA ASN A 302 -6.29 -22.36 4.44
C ASN A 302 -6.40 -20.92 3.91
N TRP A 303 -6.08 -19.92 4.73
CA TRP A 303 -6.14 -18.50 4.38
C TRP A 303 -4.77 -17.91 4.04
N LEU A 304 -3.70 -18.69 4.11
CA LEU A 304 -2.31 -18.21 4.03
C LEU A 304 -2.10 -16.97 4.91
N PHE A 305 -2.50 -17.12 6.17
CA PHE A 305 -2.60 -16.02 7.12
C PHE A 305 -1.22 -15.59 7.62
N SER A 306 -1.02 -14.27 7.73
CA SER A 306 0.23 -13.67 8.22
C SER A 306 -0.03 -12.69 9.37
N LEU A 307 0.81 -12.76 10.39
CA LEU A 307 0.82 -11.87 11.56
C LEU A 307 2.00 -10.93 11.48
N SER A 308 1.76 -9.63 11.63
CA SER A 308 2.81 -8.64 11.81
C SER A 308 2.84 -8.23 13.28
N ILE A 309 3.96 -8.46 13.97
CA ILE A 309 4.11 -8.10 15.38
C ILE A 309 5.05 -6.90 15.46
N PRO A 310 4.54 -5.65 15.42
CA PRO A 310 5.41 -4.48 15.44
C PRO A 310 5.96 -4.21 16.83
N HIS A 311 7.03 -3.42 16.89
CA HIS A 311 7.56 -2.86 18.12
C HIS A 311 6.46 -2.10 18.89
N GLN A 312 6.40 -2.32 20.21
CA GLN A 312 5.44 -1.67 21.10
C GLN A 312 6.11 -0.51 21.85
N PRO A 313 5.45 0.65 22.01
CA PRO A 313 4.09 0.97 21.55
C PRO A 313 4.04 1.31 20.04
N LEU A 314 2.94 0.91 19.38
CA LEU A 314 2.69 1.23 17.98
C LEU A 314 2.14 2.66 17.77
N PHE A 315 1.52 3.23 18.82
CA PHE A 315 0.97 4.58 18.83
C PHE A 315 1.62 5.42 19.93
N PRO A 316 1.84 6.74 19.73
CA PRO A 316 2.46 7.61 20.74
C PRO A 316 1.80 7.57 22.11
N ASN A 317 0.46 7.50 22.15
CA ASN A 317 -0.34 7.52 23.38
C ASN A 317 -0.90 6.14 23.77
N GLN A 318 -0.26 5.06 23.30
CA GLN A 318 -0.68 3.70 23.67
C GLN A 318 -0.38 3.43 25.15
N PRO A 319 -1.37 3.00 25.97
CA PRO A 319 -1.12 2.65 27.36
C PRO A 319 -0.10 1.50 27.48
N GLU A 320 0.76 1.55 28.49
CA GLU A 320 1.86 0.58 28.68
C GLU A 320 1.38 -0.87 28.80
N HIS A 321 0.21 -1.10 29.41
CA HIS A 321 -0.40 -2.42 29.56
C HIS A 321 -1.20 -2.89 28.33
N VAL A 322 -1.18 -2.13 27.23
CA VAL A 322 -1.90 -2.43 26.00
C VAL A 322 -0.90 -2.80 24.91
N GLN A 323 -1.19 -3.86 24.18
CA GLN A 323 -0.38 -4.31 23.04
C GLN A 323 -1.25 -4.39 21.78
N VAL A 324 -0.65 -4.08 20.63
CA VAL A 324 -1.33 -4.03 19.34
C VAL A 324 -0.55 -4.78 18.27
N PHE A 325 -1.22 -5.62 17.50
CA PHE A 325 -0.70 -6.28 16.30
C PHE A 325 -1.80 -6.43 15.25
#